data_AF-A0A522ZX87-F1
#
_entry.id   AF-A0A522ZX87-F1
#
_cell.length_a   1.000
_cell.length_b   1.000
_cell.length_c   1.000
_cell.angle_alpha   90.00
_cell.angle_beta   90.00
_cell.angle_gamma   90.00
#
_symmetry.space_group_name_H-M   'P 1'
#
loop_
_entity.id
_entity.type
_entity.pdbx_description
1 polymer ?
#
loop_
_entity_poly.entity_id
_entity_poly.type
_entity_poly.pdbx_seq_one_letter_code
_entity_poly.pdbx_strand_id
1 'polypeptide(L)'
;MTILVASVWGGRVSVVVDRQVSRRTSAGLQVVDAEASKLLVVMCGNALFSISYTGIAVTSEMWMDEAIASCLAFRKIKPAMVQPGGGFFLARPLHELLKNLAFNLPIRLRTMPSVSAVGLTLAIAGWHRRPKPQPFIWEMRWQPEAEKIGGSMLIVRHQVAKHFRHYPTGIWMDSWGDTNHGFDERMNAIAHTTERLTHDDVERRIVDAIAERGGETLSVGGQCLALQLDLRDAGGQVQFTYYPTLGADDPHQLLSGWLLTPTMIHSPTRESTGGGDYSVCGQYLLGGFSDAPAGLHVRTRIPIASVHHGGPMVMSYAAQVREPPSRK
;
A
#
# COMPACT_ATOMS: atom_id res chain seq x y z
N MET A 1 2.72 13.33 9.39
CA MET A 1 2.16 13.51 8.05
C MET A 1 2.26 12.16 7.37
N THR A 2 1.56 11.91 6.29
CA THR A 2 1.80 10.71 5.46
C THR A 2 1.41 11.07 4.05
N ILE A 3 2.26 10.74 3.09
CA ILE A 3 2.00 10.90 1.68
C ILE A 3 1.49 9.57 1.14
N LEU A 4 0.41 9.67 0.39
CA LEU A 4 -0.25 8.53 -0.22
C LEU A 4 -0.57 8.89 -1.66
N VAL A 5 -0.04 8.10 -2.59
CA VAL A 5 -0.26 8.28 -4.02
C VAL A 5 -0.85 6.99 -4.59
N ALA A 6 -1.98 7.10 -5.27
CA ALA A 6 -2.60 6.01 -6.00
C ALA A 6 -2.59 6.32 -7.51
N SER A 7 -2.23 5.35 -8.34
CA SER A 7 -2.16 5.52 -9.78
C SER A 7 -2.83 4.37 -10.52
N VAL A 8 -3.30 4.65 -11.74
CA VAL A 8 -3.63 3.62 -12.72
C VAL A 8 -2.72 3.84 -13.91
N TRP A 9 -1.96 2.82 -14.29
CA TRP A 9 -1.05 2.91 -15.44
C TRP A 9 -0.88 1.56 -16.12
N GLY A 10 -0.90 1.50 -17.45
CA GLY A 10 -0.73 0.24 -18.19
C GLY A 10 -1.76 -0.86 -17.83
N GLY A 11 -2.94 -0.46 -17.35
CA GLY A 11 -3.97 -1.38 -16.86
C GLY A 11 -3.64 -2.05 -15.52
N ARG A 12 -2.77 -1.44 -14.70
CA ARG A 12 -2.50 -1.83 -13.31
C ARG A 12 -2.89 -0.69 -12.39
N VAL A 13 -3.25 -1.04 -11.15
CA VAL A 13 -3.46 -0.07 -10.07
C VAL A 13 -2.26 -0.15 -9.15
N SER A 14 -1.65 0.99 -8.81
CA SER A 14 -0.59 1.05 -7.81
C SER A 14 -0.90 2.03 -6.71
N VAL A 15 -0.43 1.73 -5.51
CA VAL A 15 -0.46 2.62 -4.36
C VAL A 15 0.93 2.65 -3.75
N VAL A 16 1.48 3.85 -3.58
CA VAL A 16 2.77 4.09 -2.91
C VAL A 16 2.51 4.89 -1.65
N VAL A 17 3.03 4.40 -0.53
CA VAL A 17 2.93 5.06 0.78
C VAL A 17 4.31 5.23 1.40
N ASP A 18 4.55 6.35 2.07
CA ASP A 18 5.63 6.42 3.04
C ASP A 18 5.26 5.62 4.29
N ARG A 19 6.27 5.10 4.99
CA ARG A 19 6.07 4.20 6.14
C ARG A 19 6.20 4.88 7.50
N GLN A 20 6.57 6.16 7.56
CA GLN A 20 6.89 6.81 8.81
C GLN A 20 5.66 7.32 9.56
N VAL A 21 5.56 6.98 10.84
CA VAL A 21 4.63 7.55 11.80
C VAL A 21 5.39 8.44 12.75
N SER A 22 4.90 9.66 12.92
CA SER A 22 5.51 10.66 13.79
C SER A 22 4.48 11.23 14.74
N ARG A 23 4.92 11.54 15.96
CA ARG A 23 4.12 12.16 17.00
C ARG A 23 4.60 13.58 17.24
N ARG A 24 3.64 14.50 17.39
CA ARG A 24 3.92 15.85 17.87
C ARG A 24 4.07 15.84 19.39
N THR A 25 5.17 16.37 19.88
CA THR A 25 5.48 16.55 21.30
C THR A 25 5.69 18.04 21.59
N SER A 26 5.84 18.42 22.86
CA SER A 26 6.21 19.79 23.25
C SER A 26 7.59 20.20 22.71
N ALA A 27 8.49 19.24 22.47
CA ALA A 27 9.82 19.47 21.93
C ALA A 27 9.89 19.46 20.40
N GLY A 28 8.79 19.17 19.70
CA GLY A 28 8.73 19.06 18.24
C GLY A 28 8.20 17.72 17.75
N LEU A 29 8.46 17.41 16.47
CA LEU A 29 8.09 16.13 15.86
C LEU A 29 9.11 15.05 16.21
N GLN A 30 8.62 13.89 16.63
CA GLN A 30 9.43 12.70 16.90
C GLN A 30 8.93 11.53 16.07
N VAL A 31 9.84 10.78 15.46
CA VAL A 31 9.52 9.52 14.78
C VAL A 31 9.19 8.46 15.83
N VAL A 32 8.04 7.80 15.68
CA VAL A 32 7.56 6.74 16.58
C VAL A 32 7.74 5.37 15.95
N ASP A 33 7.51 5.27 14.64
CA ASP A 33 7.70 4.06 13.86
C ASP A 33 8.11 4.48 12.44
N ALA A 34 9.26 4.01 11.96
CA ALA A 34 9.71 4.30 10.59
C ALA A 34 9.14 3.29 9.57
N GLU A 35 8.52 2.22 10.04
CA GLU A 35 8.28 1.00 9.29
C GLU A 35 6.80 0.56 9.34
N ALA A 36 5.87 1.51 9.51
CA ALA A 36 4.45 1.21 9.50
C ALA A 36 4.02 0.72 8.11
N SER A 37 3.07 -0.22 8.06
CA SER A 37 2.55 -0.77 6.80
C SER A 37 1.72 0.27 6.04
N LYS A 38 0.77 0.91 6.75
CA LYS A 38 -0.24 1.85 6.21
C LYS A 38 -1.05 1.35 5.01
N LEU A 39 -0.93 0.06 4.66
CA LEU A 39 -1.52 -0.58 3.51
C LEU A 39 -2.23 -1.87 3.91
N LEU A 40 -3.46 -2.01 3.42
CA LEU A 40 -4.26 -3.22 3.49
C LEU A 40 -4.68 -3.61 2.09
N VAL A 41 -4.65 -4.90 1.78
CA VAL A 41 -5.23 -5.48 0.57
C VAL A 41 -6.46 -6.28 0.98
N VAL A 42 -7.56 -6.03 0.30
CA VAL A 42 -8.86 -6.64 0.60
C VAL A 42 -9.39 -7.28 -0.67
N MET A 43 -9.72 -8.56 -0.56
CA MET A 43 -10.43 -9.32 -1.56
C MET A 43 -11.86 -9.56 -1.07
N CYS A 44 -12.84 -9.18 -1.88
CA CYS A 44 -14.25 -9.37 -1.56
C CYS A 44 -15.02 -9.98 -2.73
N GLY A 45 -16.33 -10.16 -2.55
CA GLY A 45 -17.17 -10.90 -3.50
C GLY A 45 -17.10 -10.39 -4.94
N ASN A 46 -16.83 -9.10 -5.15
CA ASN A 46 -16.77 -8.51 -6.49
C ASN A 46 -15.56 -7.57 -6.74
N ALA A 47 -14.58 -7.50 -5.84
CA ALA A 47 -13.42 -6.61 -6.01
C ALA A 47 -12.15 -7.16 -5.37
N LEU A 48 -11.01 -6.68 -5.86
CA LEU A 48 -9.69 -6.75 -5.22
C LEU A 48 -9.19 -5.31 -5.12
N PHE A 49 -8.90 -4.84 -3.91
CA PHE A 49 -8.57 -3.44 -3.70
C PHE A 49 -7.66 -3.24 -2.51
N SER A 50 -7.04 -2.08 -2.43
CA SER A 50 -6.27 -1.63 -1.29
C SER A 50 -7.04 -0.59 -0.50
N ILE A 51 -6.74 -0.53 0.79
CA ILE A 51 -7.03 0.63 1.63
C ILE A 51 -5.70 1.10 2.19
N SER A 52 -5.43 2.38 2.03
CA SER A 52 -4.27 3.06 2.61
C SER A 52 -4.74 4.33 3.32
N TYR A 53 -3.96 4.85 4.26
CA TYR A 53 -4.41 5.98 5.09
C TYR A 53 -3.34 7.01 5.39
N THR A 54 -3.80 8.24 5.65
CA THR A 54 -3.01 9.37 6.16
C THR A 54 -3.81 10.12 7.23
N GLY A 55 -3.10 10.86 8.10
CA GLY A 55 -3.68 11.56 9.25
C GLY A 55 -3.51 10.78 10.55
N ILE A 56 -4.61 10.28 11.13
CA ILE A 56 -4.58 9.52 12.39
C ILE A 56 -3.91 8.14 12.18
N ALA A 57 -2.76 7.93 12.81
CA ALA A 57 -2.01 6.67 12.72
C ALA A 57 -2.35 5.62 13.80
N VAL A 58 -2.83 6.06 14.96
CA VAL A 58 -3.13 5.19 16.11
C VAL A 58 -4.47 5.59 16.69
N THR A 59 -5.30 4.60 17.02
CA THR A 59 -6.52 4.78 17.81
C THR A 59 -6.19 4.75 19.31
N SER A 60 -7.17 4.73 20.23
CA SER A 60 -6.89 4.62 21.67
C SER A 60 -6.21 3.30 22.06
N GLU A 61 -6.38 2.23 21.27
CA GLU A 61 -5.95 0.87 21.67
C GLU A 61 -5.14 0.11 20.61
N MET A 62 -5.08 0.58 19.36
CA MET A 62 -4.48 -0.16 18.24
C MET A 62 -4.07 0.76 17.09
N TRP A 63 -3.18 0.26 16.24
CA TRP A 63 -2.80 0.92 14.99
C TRP A 63 -4.00 1.06 14.04
N MET A 64 -3.98 2.09 13.19
CA MET A 64 -5.10 2.39 12.31
C MET A 64 -5.37 1.29 11.28
N ASP A 65 -4.33 0.63 10.75
CA ASP A 65 -4.48 -0.54 9.89
C ASP A 65 -5.20 -1.70 10.60
N GLU A 66 -4.82 -2.02 11.84
CA GLU A 66 -5.51 -3.01 12.67
C GLU A 66 -6.98 -2.62 12.93
N ALA A 67 -7.25 -1.34 13.15
CA ALA A 67 -8.60 -0.82 13.34
C ALA A 67 -9.45 -0.98 12.07
N ILE A 68 -8.91 -0.61 10.90
CA ILE A 68 -9.57 -0.78 9.60
C ILE A 68 -9.82 -2.27 9.33
N ALA A 69 -8.82 -3.12 9.52
CA ALA A 69 -8.93 -4.55 9.34
C ALA A 69 -10.03 -5.14 10.24
N SER A 70 -10.06 -4.74 11.52
CA SER A 70 -11.05 -5.18 12.50
C SER A 70 -12.48 -4.73 12.13
N CYS A 71 -12.62 -3.50 11.63
CA CYS A 71 -13.90 -2.99 11.12
C CYS A 71 -14.40 -3.77 9.89
N LEU A 72 -13.51 -4.14 8.97
CA LEU A 72 -13.87 -4.91 7.77
C LEU A 72 -14.21 -6.36 8.09
N ALA A 73 -13.47 -6.99 9.00
CA ALA A 73 -13.71 -8.37 9.42
C ALA A 73 -14.82 -8.51 10.48
N PHE A 74 -15.41 -7.40 10.95
CA PHE A 74 -16.46 -7.37 11.97
C PHE A 74 -16.08 -8.08 13.29
N ARG A 75 -14.79 -8.06 13.63
CA ARG A 75 -14.27 -8.64 14.87
C ARG A 75 -12.94 -8.00 15.24
N LYS A 76 -12.54 -8.08 16.51
CA LYS A 76 -11.19 -7.67 16.92
C LYS A 76 -10.18 -8.64 16.30
N ILE A 77 -9.30 -8.14 15.47
CA ILE A 77 -8.15 -8.88 14.96
C ILE A 77 -7.03 -8.68 15.97
N LYS A 78 -6.28 -9.74 16.27
CA LYS A 78 -5.04 -9.64 17.06
C LYS A 78 -3.84 -9.75 16.12
N PRO A 79 -2.65 -9.24 16.49
CA PRO A 79 -1.43 -9.49 15.73
C PRO A 79 -1.10 -10.98 15.74
N ALA A 80 -1.40 -11.66 14.64
CA ALA A 80 -1.00 -13.04 14.38
C ALA A 80 -0.83 -13.19 12.87
N MET A 81 0.24 -13.90 12.45
CA MET A 81 0.61 -14.04 11.04
C MET A 81 -0.57 -14.42 10.15
N VAL A 82 -1.35 -15.42 10.58
CA VAL A 82 -2.51 -15.93 9.84
C VAL A 82 -3.67 -16.20 10.79
N GLN A 83 -4.87 -15.77 10.40
CA GLN A 83 -6.12 -16.03 11.09
C GLN A 83 -7.21 -16.43 10.07
N PRO A 84 -8.26 -17.18 10.49
CA PRO A 84 -9.39 -17.48 9.61
C PRO A 84 -10.00 -16.19 9.03
N GLY A 85 -10.43 -16.21 7.79
CA GLY A 85 -11.06 -15.04 7.15
C GLY A 85 -12.32 -14.53 7.85
N GLY A 86 -12.86 -13.43 7.32
CA GLY A 86 -14.16 -12.91 7.70
C GLY A 86 -15.34 -13.73 7.16
N GLY A 87 -15.10 -14.79 6.39
CA GLY A 87 -16.09 -15.71 5.83
C GLY A 87 -17.23 -15.00 5.12
N PHE A 88 -18.32 -14.77 5.84
CA PHE A 88 -19.50 -14.06 5.37
C PHE A 88 -19.31 -12.54 5.22
N PHE A 89 -18.50 -11.90 6.06
CA PHE A 89 -18.37 -10.43 6.05
C PHE A 89 -17.55 -9.98 4.84
N LEU A 90 -16.35 -10.53 4.66
CA LEU A 90 -15.47 -10.18 3.55
C LEU A 90 -15.98 -10.70 2.20
N ALA A 91 -16.85 -11.71 2.17
CA ALA A 91 -17.52 -12.14 0.94
C ALA A 91 -18.55 -11.14 0.39
N ARG A 92 -18.93 -10.10 1.17
CA ARG A 92 -19.91 -9.10 0.73
C ARG A 92 -19.36 -8.24 -0.43
N PRO A 93 -20.24 -7.62 -1.23
CA PRO A 93 -19.82 -6.67 -2.25
C PRO A 93 -19.06 -5.47 -1.65
N LEU A 94 -18.14 -4.89 -2.44
CA LEU A 94 -17.33 -3.74 -2.05
C LEU A 94 -18.14 -2.59 -1.42
N HIS A 95 -19.28 -2.22 -2.01
CA HIS A 95 -20.08 -1.10 -1.52
C HIS A 95 -20.63 -1.34 -0.09
N GLU A 96 -21.01 -2.58 0.23
CA GLU A 96 -21.44 -2.95 1.58
C GLU A 96 -20.27 -2.90 2.57
N LEU A 97 -19.10 -3.41 2.17
CA LEU A 97 -17.90 -3.33 3.02
C LEU A 97 -17.52 -1.88 3.34
N LEU A 98 -17.50 -1.01 2.34
CA LEU A 98 -17.15 0.40 2.54
C LEU A 98 -18.20 1.17 3.33
N LYS A 99 -19.50 0.88 3.13
CA LYS A 99 -20.57 1.45 3.95
C LYS A 99 -20.41 1.08 5.42
N ASN A 100 -20.09 -0.19 5.69
CA ASN A 100 -19.86 -0.66 7.05
C ASN A 100 -18.58 -0.06 7.66
N LEU A 101 -17.50 0.08 6.87
CA LEU A 101 -16.29 0.76 7.32
C LEU A 101 -16.58 2.23 7.68
N ALA A 102 -17.29 2.96 6.82
CA ALA A 102 -17.68 4.36 7.04
C ALA A 102 -18.60 4.53 8.25
N PHE A 103 -19.35 3.49 8.63
CA PHE A 103 -20.18 3.50 9.83
C PHE A 103 -19.39 3.16 11.10
N ASN A 104 -18.58 2.09 11.07
CA ASN A 104 -17.90 1.56 12.25
C ASN A 104 -16.64 2.34 12.64
N LEU A 105 -15.88 2.83 11.67
CA LEU A 105 -14.60 3.49 11.95
C LEU A 105 -14.78 4.81 12.71
N PRO A 106 -15.75 5.70 12.37
CA PRO A 106 -16.00 6.90 13.17
C PRO A 106 -16.39 6.59 14.63
N ILE A 107 -17.13 5.50 14.88
CA ILE A 107 -17.50 5.10 16.25
C ILE A 107 -16.24 4.82 17.08
N ARG A 108 -15.22 4.17 16.48
CA ARG A 108 -13.92 3.93 17.13
C ARG A 108 -13.10 5.22 17.29
N LEU A 109 -13.20 6.16 16.36
CA LEU A 109 -12.48 7.44 16.44
C LEU A 109 -13.06 8.36 17.53
N ARG A 110 -14.37 8.31 17.78
CA ARG A 110 -15.06 9.14 18.78
C ARG A 110 -14.62 8.90 20.22
N THR A 111 -14.01 7.76 20.54
CA THR A 111 -13.53 7.46 21.89
C THR A 111 -12.20 8.14 22.22
N MET A 112 -11.66 8.97 21.31
CA MET A 112 -10.38 9.65 21.47
C MET A 112 -10.54 11.17 21.62
N PRO A 113 -10.24 11.74 22.81
CA PRO A 113 -10.34 13.19 23.05
C PRO A 113 -9.43 14.05 22.14
N SER A 114 -8.34 13.50 21.61
CA SER A 114 -7.34 14.17 20.78
C SER A 114 -7.67 14.23 19.29
N VAL A 115 -8.73 13.54 18.86
CA VAL A 115 -9.10 13.39 17.44
C VAL A 115 -9.81 14.64 16.89
N SER A 116 -10.12 15.62 17.75
CA SER A 116 -10.71 16.91 17.38
C SER A 116 -9.81 17.81 16.51
N ALA A 117 -8.51 17.53 16.39
CA ALA A 117 -7.55 18.36 15.65
C ALA A 117 -6.93 17.71 14.41
N VAL A 118 -7.13 16.39 14.19
CA VAL A 118 -6.43 15.64 13.14
C VAL A 118 -7.44 14.80 12.37
N GLY A 119 -7.56 15.02 11.05
CA GLY A 119 -8.43 14.23 10.19
C GLY A 119 -7.86 12.86 9.84
N LEU A 120 -8.68 12.04 9.18
CA LEU A 120 -8.27 10.75 8.62
C LEU A 120 -8.75 10.70 7.17
N THR A 121 -7.82 10.48 6.24
CA THR A 121 -8.16 10.12 4.86
C THR A 121 -7.84 8.65 4.65
N LEU A 122 -8.77 7.92 4.06
CA LEU A 122 -8.53 6.61 3.46
C LEU A 122 -8.57 6.74 1.94
N ALA A 123 -7.54 6.24 1.28
CA ALA A 123 -7.54 6.02 -0.16
C ALA A 123 -7.83 4.56 -0.48
N ILE A 124 -8.75 4.35 -1.40
CA ILE A 124 -9.30 3.04 -1.73
C ILE A 124 -9.10 2.83 -3.22
N ALA A 125 -8.15 2.00 -3.61
CA ALA A 125 -7.78 1.81 -5.01
C ALA A 125 -7.80 0.34 -5.39
N GLY A 126 -8.37 -0.02 -6.54
CA GLY A 126 -8.44 -1.42 -6.92
C GLY A 126 -9.23 -1.70 -8.18
N TRP A 127 -9.69 -2.94 -8.29
CA TRP A 127 -10.44 -3.44 -9.43
C TRP A 127 -11.78 -4.03 -9.00
N HIS A 128 -12.83 -3.68 -9.71
CA HIS A 128 -14.01 -4.55 -9.79
C HIS A 128 -13.64 -5.80 -10.60
N ARG A 129 -14.09 -6.99 -10.17
CA ARG A 129 -13.78 -8.28 -10.84
C ARG A 129 -14.85 -8.70 -11.85
N ARG A 130 -16.09 -8.25 -11.68
CA ARG A 130 -17.26 -8.66 -12.48
C ARG A 130 -18.24 -7.49 -12.67
N PRO A 131 -19.02 -7.46 -13.77
CA PRO A 131 -19.00 -8.37 -14.92
C PRO A 131 -17.83 -8.12 -15.88
N LYS A 132 -17.17 -6.96 -15.82
CA LYS A 132 -15.91 -6.67 -16.54
C LYS A 132 -14.92 -6.01 -15.57
N PRO A 133 -13.62 -6.37 -15.63
CA PRO A 133 -12.62 -5.71 -14.81
C PRO A 133 -12.57 -4.20 -15.06
N GLN A 134 -12.73 -3.40 -14.00
CA GLN A 134 -12.65 -1.94 -14.08
C GLN A 134 -11.85 -1.41 -12.89
N PRO A 135 -10.83 -0.56 -13.13
CA PRO A 135 -10.08 0.05 -12.05
C PRO A 135 -10.92 1.15 -11.40
N PHE A 136 -10.67 1.41 -10.12
CA PHE A 136 -11.28 2.51 -9.40
C PHE A 136 -10.30 3.08 -8.36
N ILE A 137 -10.44 4.37 -8.08
CA ILE A 137 -9.81 5.06 -6.96
C ILE A 137 -10.89 5.90 -6.30
N TRP A 138 -11.14 5.65 -5.01
CA TRP A 138 -12.09 6.36 -4.18
C TRP A 138 -11.41 6.87 -2.91
N GLU A 139 -12.09 7.79 -2.25
CA GLU A 139 -11.61 8.38 -1.03
C GLU A 139 -12.69 8.31 0.05
N MET A 140 -12.28 8.09 1.29
CA MET A 140 -13.13 8.23 2.46
C MET A 140 -12.47 9.20 3.43
N ARG A 141 -13.13 10.34 3.68
CA ARG A 141 -12.61 11.37 4.60
C ARG A 141 -13.40 11.37 5.89
N TRP A 142 -12.68 11.44 6.99
CA TRP A 142 -13.18 11.83 8.28
C TRP A 142 -12.54 13.16 8.67
N GLN A 143 -13.37 14.16 8.94
CA GLN A 143 -12.92 15.44 9.47
C GLN A 143 -13.58 15.67 10.84
N PRO A 144 -12.84 16.20 11.82
CA PRO A 144 -13.46 16.63 13.06
C PRO A 144 -14.42 17.78 12.78
N GLU A 145 -15.72 17.58 12.99
CA GLU A 145 -16.71 18.66 12.96
C GLU A 145 -16.69 19.36 14.32
N ALA A 146 -16.34 20.65 14.35
CA ALA A 146 -16.20 21.44 15.58
C ALA A 146 -17.48 21.50 16.44
N GLU A 147 -18.65 21.25 15.85
CA GLU A 147 -19.95 21.46 16.50
C GLU A 147 -20.87 20.22 16.53
N LYS A 148 -20.47 19.07 15.96
CA LYS A 148 -21.28 17.85 16.04
C LYS A 148 -20.59 16.81 16.90
N ILE A 149 -21.25 16.45 18.02
CA ILE A 149 -20.96 15.23 18.75
C ILE A 149 -21.30 14.06 17.84
N GLY A 150 -20.32 13.69 17.02
CA GLY A 150 -20.41 12.57 16.09
C GLY A 150 -20.03 12.93 14.66
N GLY A 151 -18.72 12.92 14.36
CA GLY A 151 -18.25 12.99 12.98
C GLY A 151 -18.77 11.84 12.12
N SER A 152 -18.98 12.11 10.84
CA SER A 152 -19.36 11.12 9.82
C SER A 152 -18.21 10.93 8.84
N MET A 153 -18.05 9.72 8.30
CA MET A 153 -17.15 9.49 7.18
C MET A 153 -17.91 9.68 5.88
N LEU A 154 -17.45 10.61 5.05
CA LEU A 154 -18.00 10.83 3.72
C LEU A 154 -17.18 10.06 2.71
N ILE A 155 -17.85 9.19 1.93
CA ILE A 155 -17.23 8.54 0.79
C ILE A 155 -17.29 9.52 -0.37
N VAL A 156 -16.15 10.11 -0.71
CA VAL A 156 -16.00 11.00 -1.85
C VAL A 156 -15.56 10.16 -3.05
N ARG A 157 -16.47 9.99 -4.01
CA ARG A 157 -16.13 9.42 -5.32
C ARG A 157 -15.47 10.52 -6.14
N HIS A 158 -14.14 10.53 -6.17
CA HIS A 158 -13.40 11.53 -6.94
C HIS A 158 -13.73 11.47 -8.42
N GLN A 159 -13.79 12.64 -9.07
CA GLN A 159 -13.97 12.73 -10.53
C GLN A 159 -12.82 12.10 -11.30
N VAL A 160 -11.69 11.79 -10.66
CA VAL A 160 -10.62 10.98 -11.25
C VAL A 160 -11.15 9.61 -11.71
N ALA A 161 -12.18 9.05 -11.06
CA ALA A 161 -12.89 7.87 -11.55
C ALA A 161 -13.55 8.06 -12.94
N LYS A 162 -13.96 9.30 -13.30
CA LYS A 162 -14.40 9.63 -14.67
C LYS A 162 -13.22 9.75 -15.62
N HIS A 163 -12.09 10.33 -15.18
CA HIS A 163 -10.86 10.35 -15.98
C HIS A 163 -10.38 8.94 -16.31
N PHE A 164 -10.36 8.00 -15.35
CA PHE A 164 -9.99 6.60 -15.60
C PHE A 164 -10.93 5.83 -16.53
N ARG A 165 -12.20 6.24 -16.59
CA ARG A 165 -13.19 5.66 -17.52
C ARG A 165 -12.92 6.09 -18.97
N HIS A 166 -12.26 7.22 -19.19
CA HIS A 166 -11.99 7.80 -20.53
C HIS A 166 -10.50 7.76 -20.94
N TYR A 167 -9.58 7.77 -19.97
CA TYR A 167 -8.13 7.63 -20.12
C TYR A 167 -7.63 6.60 -19.09
N PRO A 168 -7.15 5.41 -19.48
CA PRO A 168 -6.76 4.34 -18.55
C PRO A 168 -5.44 4.64 -17.78
N THR A 169 -5.01 5.89 -17.75
CA THR A 169 -3.79 6.41 -17.12
C THR A 169 -4.11 7.64 -16.30
N GLY A 170 -3.61 7.71 -15.05
CA GLY A 170 -3.81 8.87 -14.18
C GLY A 170 -3.31 8.64 -12.76
N ILE A 171 -3.13 9.75 -12.03
CA ILE A 171 -2.61 9.78 -10.66
C ILE A 171 -3.63 10.50 -9.78
N TRP A 172 -3.83 9.95 -8.58
CA TRP A 172 -4.54 10.59 -7.48
C TRP A 172 -3.59 10.61 -6.27
N MET A 173 -3.60 11.70 -5.52
CA MET A 173 -2.76 11.86 -4.33
C MET A 173 -3.55 12.56 -3.23
N ASP A 174 -3.20 12.25 -1.98
CA ASP A 174 -3.61 13.06 -0.82
C ASP A 174 -2.46 13.15 0.18
N SER A 175 -2.31 14.34 0.76
CA SER A 175 -1.30 14.67 1.75
C SER A 175 -1.94 15.51 2.85
N TRP A 176 -2.27 14.88 3.97
CA TRP A 176 -2.91 15.60 5.07
C TRP A 176 -1.92 16.56 5.75
N GLY A 177 -2.13 17.87 5.55
CA GLY A 177 -1.34 18.93 6.17
C GLY A 177 -0.08 19.34 5.41
N ASP A 178 0.11 18.87 4.17
CA ASP A 178 1.16 19.36 3.26
C ASP A 178 0.56 20.24 2.17
N THR A 179 1.16 21.41 1.95
CA THR A 179 0.85 22.30 0.83
C THR A 179 2.11 22.56 -0.01
N ASN A 180 3.03 21.59 -0.07
CA ASN A 180 4.26 21.72 -0.83
C ASN A 180 3.97 21.68 -2.34
N HIS A 181 4.02 22.87 -2.95
CA HIS A 181 3.86 23.05 -4.40
C HIS A 181 4.84 22.22 -5.24
N GLY A 182 6.07 21.96 -4.77
CA GLY A 182 7.06 21.18 -5.52
C GLY A 182 6.72 19.69 -5.62
N PHE A 183 6.11 19.10 -4.58
CA PHE A 183 5.63 17.72 -4.64
C PHE A 183 4.42 17.61 -5.60
N ASP A 184 3.49 18.56 -5.51
CA ASP A 184 2.32 18.64 -6.40
C ASP A 184 2.73 18.82 -7.87
N GLU A 185 3.71 19.68 -8.15
CA GLU A 185 4.28 19.89 -9.49
C GLU A 185 4.87 18.60 -10.06
N ARG A 186 5.61 17.83 -9.25
CA ARG A 186 6.15 16.53 -9.70
C ARG A 186 5.05 15.54 -10.02
N MET A 187 4.03 15.42 -9.17
CA MET A 187 2.92 14.51 -9.43
C MET A 187 2.14 14.91 -10.69
N ASN A 188 1.92 16.21 -10.89
CA ASN A 188 1.32 16.74 -12.12
C ASN A 188 2.18 16.45 -13.35
N ALA A 189 3.51 16.61 -13.26
CA ALA A 189 4.43 16.30 -14.35
C ALA A 189 4.40 14.81 -14.73
N ILE A 190 4.31 13.90 -13.76
CA ILE A 190 4.14 12.46 -14.03
C ILE A 190 2.76 12.20 -14.67
N ALA A 191 1.70 12.79 -14.12
CA ALA A 191 0.32 12.59 -14.59
C ALA A 191 0.08 13.11 -16.02
N HIS A 192 0.87 14.09 -16.47
CA HIS A 192 0.73 14.74 -17.78
C HIS A 192 1.95 14.52 -18.68
N THR A 193 2.80 13.55 -18.35
CA THR A 193 3.94 13.19 -19.19
C THR A 193 3.47 12.67 -20.56
N THR A 194 4.21 13.04 -21.60
CA THR A 194 4.05 12.51 -22.97
C THR A 194 4.96 11.31 -23.23
N GLU A 195 5.84 10.99 -22.28
CA GLU A 195 6.76 9.86 -22.36
C GLU A 195 6.01 8.52 -22.26
N ARG A 196 6.49 7.52 -23.00
CA ARG A 196 5.98 6.15 -22.89
C ARG A 196 6.59 5.47 -21.66
N LEU A 197 6.00 5.73 -20.49
CA LEU A 197 6.43 5.12 -19.25
C LEU A 197 5.77 3.77 -19.03
N THR A 198 6.56 2.80 -18.54
CA THR A 198 6.01 1.58 -17.98
C THR A 198 5.41 1.85 -16.59
N HIS A 199 4.65 0.90 -16.07
CA HIS A 199 4.11 1.00 -14.71
C HIS A 199 5.23 1.07 -13.65
N ASP A 200 6.29 0.28 -13.80
CA ASP A 200 7.42 0.29 -12.87
C ASP A 200 8.19 1.63 -12.93
N ASP A 201 8.22 2.31 -14.08
CA ASP A 201 8.83 3.65 -14.20
C ASP A 201 8.01 4.71 -13.43
N VAL A 202 6.67 4.67 -13.55
CA VAL A 202 5.78 5.58 -12.81
C VAL A 202 5.90 5.33 -11.31
N GLU A 203 5.91 4.07 -10.87
CA GLU A 203 6.10 3.72 -9.46
C GLU A 203 7.41 4.28 -8.91
N ARG A 204 8.53 4.10 -9.63
CA ARG A 204 9.83 4.64 -9.21
C ARG A 204 9.82 6.16 -9.11
N ARG A 205 9.26 6.87 -10.10
CA ARG A 205 9.16 8.35 -10.04
C ARG A 205 8.34 8.84 -8.86
N ILE A 206 7.29 8.11 -8.47
CA ILE A 206 6.50 8.42 -7.27
C ILE A 206 7.33 8.18 -6.01
N VAL A 207 8.03 7.06 -5.92
CA VAL A 207 8.92 6.73 -4.80
C VAL A 207 10.00 7.80 -4.62
N ASP A 208 10.66 8.19 -5.71
CA ASP A 208 11.71 9.22 -5.68
C ASP A 208 11.17 10.55 -5.15
N ALA A 209 9.98 10.97 -5.59
CA ALA A 209 9.35 12.19 -5.12
C ALA A 209 8.98 12.14 -3.62
N ILE A 210 8.53 10.98 -3.11
CA ILE A 210 8.27 10.80 -1.68
C ILE A 210 9.58 10.79 -0.89
N ALA A 211 10.62 10.13 -1.40
CA ALA A 211 11.92 10.03 -0.75
C ALA A 211 12.59 11.40 -0.60
N GLU A 212 12.57 12.21 -1.67
CA GLU A 212 13.04 13.60 -1.61
C GLU A 212 12.25 14.42 -0.59
N ARG A 213 10.92 14.29 -0.57
CA ARG A 213 10.08 14.98 0.43
C ARG A 213 10.42 14.54 1.85
N GLY A 214 10.71 13.26 2.06
CA GLY A 214 11.19 12.74 3.34
C GLY A 214 12.52 13.35 3.81
N GLY A 215 13.36 13.82 2.87
CA GLY A 215 14.58 14.58 3.19
C GLY A 215 14.31 16.00 3.70
N GLU A 216 13.13 16.55 3.44
CA GLU A 216 12.75 17.93 3.79
C GLU A 216 11.94 18.02 5.09
N THR A 217 11.33 16.91 5.55
CA THR A 217 10.43 16.92 6.71
C THR A 217 10.53 15.66 7.55
N LEU A 218 10.54 15.82 8.88
CA LEU A 218 10.45 14.71 9.84
C LEU A 218 9.07 14.06 9.92
N SER A 219 8.14 14.47 9.06
CA SER A 219 6.76 13.99 9.10
C SER A 219 6.43 13.00 7.98
N VAL A 220 7.35 12.79 7.03
CA VAL A 220 7.28 11.84 5.92
C VAL A 220 8.58 11.04 5.94
N GLY A 221 8.50 9.72 5.80
CA GLY A 221 9.69 8.86 5.73
C GLY A 221 10.21 8.75 4.30
N GLY A 222 11.53 8.58 4.15
CA GLY A 222 12.11 8.25 2.86
C GLY A 222 11.87 6.81 2.41
N GLN A 223 11.45 5.93 3.32
CA GLN A 223 11.14 4.53 3.03
C GLN A 223 9.72 4.38 2.50
N CYS A 224 9.56 3.69 1.38
CA CYS A 224 8.27 3.48 0.75
C CYS A 224 7.90 2.01 0.64
N LEU A 225 6.61 1.72 0.80
CA LEU A 225 6.01 0.46 0.38
C LEU A 225 5.09 0.77 -0.80
N ALA A 226 5.39 0.18 -1.96
CA ALA A 226 4.51 0.21 -3.11
C ALA A 226 3.72 -1.09 -3.20
N LEU A 227 2.48 -0.98 -3.63
CA LEU A 227 1.57 -2.08 -3.87
C LEU A 227 1.08 -1.98 -5.31
N GLN A 228 1.21 -3.06 -6.07
CA GLN A 228 0.60 -3.21 -7.39
C GLN A 228 -0.52 -4.25 -7.34
N LEU A 229 -1.65 -3.92 -7.95
CA LEU A 229 -2.79 -4.81 -8.15
C LEU A 229 -2.98 -5.03 -9.65
N ASP A 230 -2.74 -6.26 -10.12
CA ASP A 230 -2.92 -6.67 -11.51
C ASP A 230 -3.73 -7.97 -11.59
N LEU A 231 -5.02 -7.87 -11.88
CA LEU A 231 -5.88 -9.05 -12.04
C LEU A 231 -5.49 -9.97 -13.21
N ARG A 232 -4.58 -9.52 -14.09
CA ARG A 232 -4.12 -10.26 -15.26
C ARG A 232 -2.83 -11.01 -15.01
N ASP A 233 -2.10 -10.69 -13.94
CA ASP A 233 -0.82 -11.34 -13.65
C ASP A 233 -1.05 -12.74 -13.09
N ALA A 234 -0.77 -13.75 -13.92
CA ALA A 234 -0.83 -15.16 -13.55
C ALA A 234 0.21 -15.52 -12.47
N GLY A 235 1.26 -14.71 -12.33
CA GLY A 235 2.31 -14.91 -11.37
C GLY A 235 2.04 -14.31 -9.99
N GLY A 236 1.20 -13.28 -9.89
CA GLY A 236 0.94 -12.57 -8.64
C GLY A 236 -0.05 -11.43 -8.85
N GLN A 237 -1.29 -11.59 -8.37
CA GLN A 237 -2.32 -10.55 -8.50
C GLN A 237 -2.06 -9.35 -7.59
N VAL A 238 -1.27 -9.55 -6.54
CA VAL A 238 -0.87 -8.57 -5.56
C VAL A 238 0.64 -8.60 -5.47
N GLN A 239 1.30 -7.47 -5.69
CA GLN A 239 2.75 -7.36 -5.59
C GLN A 239 3.13 -6.19 -4.68
N PHE A 240 3.81 -6.49 -3.58
CA PHE A 240 4.43 -5.50 -2.73
C PHE A 240 5.88 -5.27 -3.16
N THR A 241 6.28 -4.02 -3.38
CA THR A 241 7.66 -3.62 -3.60
C THR A 241 8.11 -2.76 -2.43
N TYR A 242 9.14 -3.19 -1.70
CA TYR A 242 9.76 -2.37 -0.66
C TYR A 242 10.93 -1.57 -1.24
N TYR A 243 10.93 -0.27 -0.99
CA TYR A 243 12.00 0.66 -1.36
C TYR A 243 12.69 1.15 -0.07
N PRO A 244 13.82 0.52 0.33
CA PRO A 244 14.57 0.95 1.50
C PRO A 244 15.28 2.28 1.23
N THR A 245 15.51 3.06 2.29
CA THR A 245 16.41 4.21 2.27
C THR A 245 17.86 3.76 2.34
N LEU A 246 18.77 4.56 1.81
CA LEU A 246 20.20 4.37 2.01
C LEU A 246 20.52 4.32 3.52
N GLY A 247 21.24 3.27 3.94
CA GLY A 247 21.61 3.05 5.34
C GLY A 247 20.51 2.43 6.21
N ALA A 248 19.46 1.83 5.62
CA ALA A 248 18.50 1.02 6.37
C ALA A 248 19.19 -0.16 7.07
N ASP A 249 18.75 -0.48 8.29
CA ASP A 249 19.36 -1.52 9.15
C ASP A 249 19.33 -2.92 8.51
N ASP A 250 18.28 -3.23 7.73
CA ASP A 250 18.18 -4.45 6.91
C ASP A 250 17.58 -4.12 5.52
N PRO A 251 18.42 -3.88 4.48
CA PRO A 251 17.94 -3.60 3.13
C PRO A 251 17.38 -4.85 2.42
N HIS A 252 17.50 -6.04 3.02
CA HIS A 252 17.07 -7.32 2.44
C HIS A 252 15.73 -7.83 3.01
N GLN A 253 15.03 -6.99 3.76
CA GLN A 253 13.77 -7.32 4.40
C GLN A 253 12.61 -7.27 3.39
N LEU A 254 12.02 -8.43 3.09
CA LEU A 254 10.76 -8.50 2.36
C LEU A 254 9.61 -8.11 3.27
N LEU A 255 8.70 -7.32 2.70
CA LEU A 255 7.56 -6.77 3.42
C LEU A 255 6.26 -7.08 2.70
N SER A 256 5.24 -7.40 3.49
CA SER A 256 3.85 -7.45 3.03
C SER A 256 2.98 -6.54 3.89
N GLY A 257 1.94 -5.97 3.27
CA GLY A 257 0.86 -5.30 4.01
C GLY A 257 -0.13 -6.29 4.61
N TRP A 258 -1.22 -5.77 5.21
CA TRP A 258 -2.33 -6.64 5.60
C TRP A 258 -2.96 -7.27 4.36
N LEU A 259 -3.35 -8.54 4.45
CA LEU A 259 -4.20 -9.18 3.44
C LEU A 259 -5.48 -9.70 4.09
N LEU A 260 -6.63 -9.29 3.57
CA LEU A 260 -7.94 -9.68 4.05
C LEU A 260 -8.70 -10.34 2.89
N THR A 261 -8.95 -11.64 3.00
CA THR A 261 -9.79 -12.41 2.07
C THR A 261 -10.95 -13.06 2.83
N PRO A 262 -11.98 -13.58 2.14
CA PRO A 262 -13.04 -14.32 2.81
C PRO A 262 -12.53 -15.54 3.58
N THR A 263 -11.41 -16.13 3.15
CA THR A 263 -10.86 -17.38 3.67
C THR A 263 -9.75 -17.16 4.69
N MET A 264 -9.01 -16.05 4.62
CA MET A 264 -7.84 -15.80 5.43
C MET A 264 -7.67 -14.30 5.74
N ILE A 265 -7.15 -14.00 6.93
CA ILE A 265 -6.56 -12.70 7.27
C ILE A 265 -5.08 -12.95 7.54
N HIS A 266 -4.21 -12.31 6.77
CA HIS A 266 -2.77 -12.33 6.96
C HIS A 266 -2.32 -10.98 7.51
N SER A 267 -1.60 -10.98 8.64
CA SER A 267 -1.01 -9.75 9.16
C SER A 267 0.20 -9.33 8.31
N PRO A 268 0.65 -8.06 8.39
CA PRO A 268 1.89 -7.64 7.77
C PRO A 268 3.03 -8.55 8.22
N THR A 269 3.90 -8.93 7.29
CA THR A 269 5.09 -9.73 7.60
C THR A 269 6.36 -8.99 7.24
N ARG A 270 7.42 -9.35 7.97
CA ARG A 270 8.80 -8.96 7.71
C ARG A 270 9.62 -10.23 7.66
N GLU A 271 10.18 -10.53 6.51
CA GLU A 271 10.96 -11.74 6.30
C GLU A 271 12.32 -11.34 5.73
N SER A 272 13.40 -11.70 6.44
CA SER A 272 14.74 -11.51 5.89
C SER A 272 14.99 -12.60 4.86
N THR A 273 15.35 -12.20 3.65
CA THR A 273 15.55 -13.15 2.54
C THR A 273 16.79 -14.01 2.67
N GLY A 274 17.70 -13.68 3.60
CA GLY A 274 19.02 -14.31 3.67
C GLY A 274 19.80 -14.27 2.34
N GLY A 275 19.39 -13.41 1.38
CA GLY A 275 19.91 -13.35 0.01
C GLY A 275 19.42 -14.43 -0.97
N GLY A 276 18.35 -15.17 -0.67
CA GLY A 276 18.06 -16.47 -1.29
C GLY A 276 17.38 -16.50 -2.67
N ASP A 277 16.36 -15.67 -2.94
CA ASP A 277 15.53 -15.83 -4.14
C ASP A 277 15.54 -14.58 -5.02
N TYR A 278 15.99 -14.74 -6.27
CA TYR A 278 16.12 -13.67 -7.26
C TYR A 278 15.07 -13.80 -8.36
N SER A 279 14.65 -12.68 -8.95
CA SER A 279 13.87 -12.69 -10.18
C SER A 279 14.66 -13.32 -11.34
N VAL A 280 13.96 -13.82 -12.36
CA VAL A 280 14.56 -14.48 -13.55
C VAL A 280 15.63 -13.61 -14.22
N CYS A 281 15.50 -12.28 -14.12
CA CYS A 281 16.46 -11.32 -14.68
C CYS A 281 17.43 -10.74 -13.64
N GLY A 282 17.43 -11.24 -12.40
CA GLY A 282 18.30 -10.76 -11.32
C GLY A 282 18.09 -9.28 -10.98
N GLN A 283 16.85 -8.77 -11.07
CA GLN A 283 16.51 -7.37 -10.77
C GLN A 283 15.86 -7.16 -9.41
N TYR A 284 15.30 -8.22 -8.82
CA TYR A 284 14.60 -8.16 -7.55
C TYR A 284 14.94 -9.36 -6.66
N LEU A 285 14.99 -9.14 -5.34
CA LEU A 285 14.81 -10.21 -4.36
C LEU A 285 13.31 -10.51 -4.25
N LEU A 286 12.93 -11.79 -4.14
CA LEU A 286 11.54 -12.23 -4.21
C LEU A 286 11.12 -13.04 -2.99
N GLY A 287 9.84 -12.93 -2.65
CA GLY A 287 9.12 -13.88 -1.81
C GLY A 287 7.62 -13.80 -2.10
N GLY A 288 6.82 -14.42 -1.26
CA GLY A 288 5.37 -14.37 -1.40
C GLY A 288 4.67 -15.62 -0.89
N PHE A 289 3.35 -15.60 -1.00
CA PHE A 289 2.49 -16.71 -0.60
C PHE A 289 1.21 -16.70 -1.46
N SER A 290 0.42 -17.76 -1.35
CA SER A 290 -0.84 -17.89 -2.08
C SER A 290 -1.98 -18.27 -1.14
N ASP A 291 -3.11 -17.58 -1.27
CA ASP A 291 -4.40 -18.01 -0.72
C ASP A 291 -5.12 -18.82 -1.79
N ALA A 292 -4.78 -20.12 -1.88
CA ALA A 292 -5.36 -21.02 -2.89
C ALA A 292 -6.90 -21.07 -2.84
N PRO A 293 -7.56 -21.13 -1.66
CA PRO A 293 -9.02 -21.04 -1.56
C PRO A 293 -9.62 -19.76 -2.17
N ALA A 294 -8.96 -18.61 -1.99
CA ALA A 294 -9.40 -17.36 -2.61
C ALA A 294 -8.97 -17.22 -4.08
N GLY A 295 -8.02 -18.05 -4.55
CA GLY A 295 -7.39 -17.92 -5.86
C GLY A 295 -6.54 -16.66 -5.98
N LEU A 296 -5.87 -16.27 -4.89
CA LEU A 296 -5.08 -15.04 -4.80
C LEU A 296 -3.59 -15.37 -4.61
N HIS A 297 -2.75 -14.82 -5.49
CA HIS A 297 -1.30 -14.95 -5.42
C HIS A 297 -0.68 -13.62 -4.99
N VAL A 298 0.12 -13.64 -3.94
CA VAL A 298 0.80 -12.48 -3.38
C VAL A 298 2.30 -12.63 -3.58
N ARG A 299 2.94 -11.59 -4.11
CA ARG A 299 4.38 -11.46 -4.26
C ARG A 299 4.89 -10.32 -3.40
N THR A 300 6.08 -10.49 -2.86
CA THR A 300 6.85 -9.43 -2.21
C THR A 300 8.19 -9.32 -2.94
N ARG A 301 8.69 -8.10 -3.12
CA ARG A 301 9.96 -7.88 -3.81
C ARG A 301 10.73 -6.66 -3.30
N ILE A 302 12.04 -6.67 -3.50
CA ILE A 302 12.95 -5.54 -3.24
C ILE A 302 13.78 -5.29 -4.50
N PRO A 303 13.88 -4.05 -5.02
CA PRO A 303 14.75 -3.74 -6.14
C PRO A 303 16.22 -3.90 -5.74
N ILE A 304 17.00 -4.66 -6.51
CA ILE A 304 18.42 -4.92 -6.21
C ILE A 304 19.27 -3.65 -6.28
N ALA A 305 18.90 -2.69 -7.14
CA ALA A 305 19.52 -1.37 -7.18
C ALA A 305 19.45 -0.63 -5.84
N SER A 306 18.40 -0.86 -5.05
CA SER A 306 18.20 -0.25 -3.73
C SER A 306 19.05 -0.90 -2.63
N VAL A 307 19.69 -2.04 -2.90
CA VAL A 307 20.42 -2.86 -1.92
C VAL A 307 21.95 -2.72 -2.06
N HIS A 308 22.47 -2.45 -3.26
CA HIS A 308 23.91 -2.58 -3.57
C HIS A 308 24.69 -1.28 -3.85
N HIS A 309 24.34 -0.14 -3.25
CA HIS A 309 25.15 1.09 -3.37
C HIS A 309 26.43 1.13 -2.51
N GLY A 310 27.03 -0.02 -2.20
CA GLY A 310 28.25 -0.12 -1.39
C GLY A 310 29.10 -1.37 -1.63
N GLY A 311 29.57 -1.61 -2.87
CA GLY A 311 30.62 -2.60 -3.16
C GLY A 311 30.40 -3.40 -4.46
N PRO A 312 31.48 -3.88 -5.12
CA PRO A 312 31.41 -4.53 -6.42
C PRO A 312 30.68 -5.87 -6.34
N MET A 313 29.80 -6.11 -7.32
CA MET A 313 29.14 -7.40 -7.53
C MET A 313 30.17 -8.52 -7.70
N VAL A 314 30.20 -9.48 -6.75
CA VAL A 314 30.71 -10.82 -7.04
C VAL A 314 29.56 -11.62 -7.61
N MET A 315 29.38 -11.56 -8.94
CA MET A 315 28.48 -12.49 -9.63
C MET A 315 29.11 -13.88 -9.61
N SER A 316 28.71 -14.75 -8.69
CA SER A 316 28.94 -16.19 -8.87
C SER A 316 27.90 -16.71 -9.87
N TYR A 317 28.24 -16.66 -11.17
CA TYR A 317 27.53 -17.45 -12.16
C TYR A 317 27.78 -18.93 -11.87
N ALA A 318 26.90 -19.58 -11.11
CA ALA A 318 26.76 -21.02 -11.14
C ALA A 318 26.07 -21.39 -12.46
N ALA A 319 26.86 -21.41 -13.54
CA ALA A 319 26.42 -21.96 -14.81
C ALA A 319 26.21 -23.47 -14.64
N GLN A 320 24.97 -23.92 -14.42
CA GLN A 320 24.59 -25.30 -14.72
C GLN A 320 24.55 -25.47 -16.24
N VAL A 321 25.72 -25.60 -16.85
CA VAL A 321 25.85 -26.21 -18.18
C VAL A 321 25.62 -27.69 -17.98
N ARG A 322 24.41 -28.18 -18.28
CA ARG A 322 24.19 -29.60 -18.54
C ARG A 322 24.86 -29.92 -19.88
N GLU A 323 26.04 -30.53 -19.83
CA GLU A 323 26.61 -31.19 -20.99
C GLU A 323 25.64 -32.29 -21.47
N PRO A 324 25.35 -32.39 -22.78
CA PRO A 324 24.62 -33.54 -23.31
C PRO A 324 25.53 -34.79 -23.25
N PRO A 325 24.99 -35.99 -22.98
CA PRO A 325 25.79 -37.19 -22.90
C PRO A 325 26.43 -37.50 -24.26
N SER A 326 27.76 -37.54 -24.28
CA SER A 326 28.53 -38.01 -25.42
C SER A 326 28.25 -39.50 -25.65
N ARG A 327 27.76 -39.84 -26.85
CA ARG A 327 27.71 -41.22 -27.34
C ARG A 327 29.14 -41.76 -27.52
N LYS A 328 29.48 -42.82 -26.80
CA LYS A 328 30.30 -43.93 -27.29
C LYS A 328 29.76 -45.22 -26.70
#